data_AF-A0A7F5RJS4-F1
#
_entry.id   AF-A0A7F5RJS4-F1
#
_cell.length_a   1.000
_cell.length_b   1.000
_cell.length_c   1.000
_cell.angle_alpha   90.00
_cell.angle_beta   90.00
_cell.angle_gamma   90.00
#
_symmetry.space_group_name_H-M   'P 1'
#
loop_
_entity.id
_entity.type
_entity.pdbx_description
1 polymer ?
#
loop_
_entity_poly.entity_id
_entity_poly.type
_entity_poly.pdbx_seq_one_letter_code
_entity_poly.pdbx_strand_id
1 'polypeptide(L)'
;MSSTYASSTREVERISQSKTMSEVKKKRRQYSAEYIKFGFIENPTNPSSPLCLLCLKTFSNEAMKPSRLQDHLNKMHPDKKDKNVAYFQDLEKKHNTQPSVVKLFSAAAKQDDDGLRASYNIFLLIAQKGKPHNIGEELILPAINEVITTVLHKPAADIIRKIPLSNNSVQRRIDEMAENIEE
;
A
#
# COMPACT_ATOMS: atom_id res chain seq x y z
N MET A 1 -61.92 16.63 0.06
CA MET A 1 -60.51 16.65 0.53
C MET A 1 -59.59 16.21 -0.63
N SER A 2 -59.60 16.95 -1.74
CA SER A 2 -59.01 16.46 -3.01
C SER A 2 -58.10 17.48 -3.70
N SER A 3 -57.65 18.52 -2.98
CA SER A 3 -56.86 19.61 -3.58
C SER A 3 -55.37 19.60 -3.21
N THR A 4 -54.92 18.69 -2.34
CA THR A 4 -53.52 18.63 -1.88
C THR A 4 -52.65 17.61 -2.63
N TYR A 5 -53.26 16.65 -3.35
CA TYR A 5 -52.51 15.64 -4.11
C TYR A 5 -52.01 16.11 -5.49
N ALA A 6 -52.61 17.15 -6.08
CA ALA A 6 -52.22 17.66 -7.41
C ALA A 6 -51.08 18.70 -7.38
N SER A 7 -50.77 19.26 -6.20
CA SER A 7 -49.65 20.20 -6.04
C SER A 7 -48.31 19.50 -5.81
N SER A 8 -48.33 18.25 -5.31
CA SER A 8 -47.13 17.48 -5.03
C SER A 8 -46.47 16.90 -6.29
N THR A 9 -47.24 16.55 -7.34
CA THR A 9 -46.69 16.01 -8.58
C THR A 9 -45.99 17.06 -9.46
N ARG A 10 -46.45 18.32 -9.42
CA ARG A 10 -45.81 19.45 -10.14
C ARG A 10 -44.47 19.91 -9.54
N GLU A 11 -44.23 19.61 -8.26
CA GLU A 11 -42.97 19.91 -7.58
C GLU A 11 -41.94 18.80 -7.84
N VAL A 12 -42.38 17.54 -7.97
CA VAL A 12 -41.52 16.39 -8.33
C VAL A 12 -41.08 16.43 -9.80
N GLU A 13 -41.91 16.94 -10.72
CA GLU A 13 -41.52 17.14 -12.13
C GLU A 13 -40.55 18.32 -12.35
N ARG A 14 -40.57 19.37 -11.51
CA ARG A 14 -39.57 20.45 -11.57
C ARG A 14 -38.21 20.04 -11.01
N ILE A 15 -38.18 19.18 -10.00
CA ILE A 15 -36.93 18.66 -9.42
C ILE A 15 -36.25 17.66 -10.39
N SER A 16 -37.00 17.12 -11.34
CA SER A 16 -36.51 16.17 -12.36
C SER A 16 -35.90 16.83 -13.61
N GLN A 17 -35.82 18.17 -13.70
CA GLN A 17 -35.30 18.87 -14.89
C GLN A 17 -34.12 19.84 -14.66
N SER A 18 -33.50 19.91 -13.48
CA SER A 18 -32.33 20.78 -13.27
C SER A 18 -31.15 20.12 -12.56
N LYS A 19 -30.37 19.36 -13.34
CA LYS A 19 -28.88 19.32 -13.37
C LYS A 19 -28.38 17.96 -13.85
N THR A 20 -28.73 17.61 -15.08
CA THR A 20 -27.69 17.09 -15.98
C THR A 20 -26.78 18.26 -16.33
N MET A 21 -25.91 18.68 -15.40
CA MET A 21 -24.66 19.26 -15.84
C MET A 21 -23.91 18.10 -16.46
N SER A 22 -23.96 18.03 -17.78
CA SER A 22 -23.00 17.30 -18.57
C SER A 22 -21.63 17.56 -17.96
N GLU A 23 -21.07 16.53 -17.33
CA GLU A 23 -19.64 16.48 -17.09
C GLU A 23 -19.06 16.46 -18.51
N VAL A 24 -18.83 17.65 -19.08
CA VAL A 24 -18.01 17.80 -20.26
C VAL A 24 -16.74 17.08 -19.85
N LYS A 25 -16.50 15.89 -20.40
CA LYS A 25 -15.28 15.12 -20.16
C LYS A 25 -14.16 16.04 -20.62
N LYS A 26 -13.64 16.86 -19.69
CA LYS A 26 -12.55 17.78 -19.94
C LYS A 26 -11.45 16.87 -20.45
N LYS A 27 -10.99 17.09 -21.68
CA LYS A 27 -9.90 16.32 -22.27
C LYS A 27 -8.74 16.35 -21.28
N ARG A 28 -8.53 15.22 -20.58
CA ARG A 28 -7.41 15.07 -19.66
C ARG A 28 -6.17 14.89 -20.49
N ARG A 29 -5.11 15.64 -20.16
CA ARG A 29 -3.80 15.37 -20.76
C ARG A 29 -3.35 14.01 -20.27
N GLN A 30 -2.78 13.22 -21.17
CA GLN A 30 -2.06 12.01 -20.80
C GLN A 30 -0.62 12.37 -20.49
N TYR A 31 0.00 11.62 -19.59
CA TYR A 31 1.42 11.74 -19.33
C TYR A 31 2.20 11.35 -20.59
N SER A 32 3.34 12.01 -20.82
CA SER A 32 4.29 11.66 -21.87
C SER A 32 5.64 11.39 -21.22
N ALA A 33 6.27 10.28 -21.59
CA ALA A 33 7.61 9.91 -21.10
C ALA A 33 8.65 11.00 -21.39
N GLU A 34 8.45 11.85 -22.39
CA GLU A 34 9.34 12.98 -22.66
C GLU A 34 9.37 14.02 -21.54
N TYR A 35 8.36 14.08 -20.67
CA TYR A 35 8.30 15.03 -19.56
C TYR A 35 9.38 14.77 -18.50
N ILE A 36 10.07 13.64 -18.59
CA ILE A 36 11.27 13.38 -17.79
C ILE A 36 12.38 14.40 -18.06
N LYS A 37 12.43 15.04 -19.23
CA LYS A 37 13.37 16.15 -19.52
C LYS A 37 13.16 17.37 -18.62
N PHE A 38 11.97 17.48 -18.02
CA PHE A 38 11.62 18.51 -17.04
C PHE A 38 11.69 17.98 -15.59
N GLY A 39 12.12 16.72 -15.39
CA GLY A 39 12.18 16.06 -14.09
C GLY A 39 10.84 15.53 -13.57
N PHE A 40 9.89 15.21 -14.46
CA PHE A 40 8.57 14.73 -14.08
C PHE A 40 8.30 13.30 -14.53
N ILE A 41 7.67 12.51 -13.65
CA ILE A 41 7.20 11.15 -13.89
C ILE A 41 5.70 11.02 -13.70
N GLU A 42 5.13 9.92 -14.20
CA GLU A 42 3.76 9.54 -13.90
C GLU A 42 3.63 9.20 -12.40
N ASN A 43 2.60 9.72 -11.73
CA ASN A 43 2.39 9.40 -10.32
C ASN A 43 1.86 7.95 -10.18
N PRO A 44 2.51 7.09 -9.38
CA PRO A 44 2.09 5.69 -9.18
C PRO A 44 0.67 5.53 -8.64
N THR A 45 0.20 6.50 -7.84
CA THR A 45 -1.13 6.48 -7.22
C THR A 45 -2.19 7.08 -8.12
N ASN A 46 -1.82 8.01 -9.01
CA ASN A 46 -2.75 8.65 -9.93
C ASN A 46 -2.06 9.03 -11.25
N PRO A 47 -2.16 8.16 -12.27
CA PRO A 47 -1.64 8.39 -13.63
C PRO A 47 -1.98 9.76 -14.25
N SER A 48 -3.09 10.39 -13.84
CA SER A 48 -3.51 11.69 -14.39
C SER A 48 -2.77 12.89 -13.79
N SER A 49 -1.86 12.69 -12.84
CA SER A 49 -1.19 13.73 -12.07
C SER A 49 0.33 13.55 -12.17
N PRO A 50 1.09 14.51 -12.74
CA PRO A 50 2.54 14.36 -12.82
C PRO A 50 3.19 14.62 -11.47
N LEU A 51 4.26 13.87 -11.18
CA LEU A 51 5.06 13.94 -9.96
C LEU A 51 6.46 14.50 -10.30
N CYS A 52 6.89 15.53 -9.58
CA CYS A 52 8.27 16.05 -9.72
C CYS A 52 9.26 15.16 -8.96
N LEU A 53 10.31 14.68 -9.62
CA LEU A 53 11.35 13.84 -9.01
C LEU A 53 12.25 14.56 -8.00
N LEU A 54 12.33 15.90 -8.08
CA LEU A 54 13.23 16.70 -7.24
C LEU A 54 12.60 17.10 -5.90
N CYS A 55 11.31 17.43 -5.89
CA CYS A 55 10.58 17.82 -4.68
C CYS A 55 9.43 16.88 -4.27
N LEU A 56 9.19 15.82 -5.03
CA LEU A 56 8.10 14.85 -4.80
C LEU A 56 6.69 15.49 -4.77
N LYS A 57 6.54 16.70 -5.29
CA LYS A 57 5.25 17.38 -5.36
C LYS A 57 4.41 16.79 -6.50
N THR A 58 3.17 16.42 -6.19
CA THR A 58 2.17 16.00 -7.17
C THR A 58 1.40 17.21 -7.68
N PHE A 59 1.17 17.25 -8.98
CA PHE A 59 0.48 18.35 -9.65
C PHE A 59 -0.84 17.89 -10.25
N SER A 60 -1.77 18.83 -10.45
CA SER A 60 -3.01 18.55 -11.16
C SER A 60 -2.75 18.30 -12.65
N ASN A 61 -3.69 17.63 -13.32
CA ASN A 61 -3.63 17.38 -14.76
C ASN A 61 -3.47 18.66 -15.59
N GLU A 62 -4.07 19.77 -15.15
CA GLU A 62 -3.98 21.08 -15.82
C GLU A 62 -2.57 21.68 -15.76
N ALA A 63 -1.79 21.33 -14.74
CA ALA A 63 -0.40 21.75 -14.58
C ALA A 63 0.58 20.89 -15.38
N MET A 64 0.13 19.78 -16.00
CA MET A 64 0.96 18.90 -16.84
C MET A 64 1.34 19.51 -18.20
N LYS A 65 1.06 20.79 -18.44
CA LYS A 65 1.50 21.48 -19.66
C LYS A 65 3.04 21.62 -19.63
N PRO A 66 3.77 21.32 -20.72
CA PRO A 66 5.22 21.41 -20.76
C PRO A 66 5.79 22.74 -20.24
N SER A 67 5.17 23.86 -20.60
CA SER A 67 5.58 25.18 -20.11
C SER A 67 5.51 25.31 -18.59
N ARG A 68 4.46 24.76 -17.95
CA ARG A 68 4.31 24.79 -16.49
C ARG A 68 5.29 23.86 -15.78
N LEU A 69 5.60 22.71 -16.37
CA LEU A 69 6.60 21.78 -15.85
C LEU A 69 8.00 22.42 -15.91
N GLN A 70 8.34 23.03 -17.06
CA GLN A 70 9.59 23.77 -17.22
C GLN A 70 9.68 24.98 -16.28
N ASP A 71 8.59 25.75 -16.12
CA ASP A 71 8.54 26.88 -15.20
C ASP A 71 8.77 26.43 -13.75
N HIS A 72 8.19 25.29 -13.36
CA HIS A 72 8.42 24.69 -12.04
C HIS A 72 9.90 24.33 -11.85
N LEU A 73 10.51 23.62 -12.81
CA LEU A 73 11.93 23.26 -12.77
C LEU A 73 12.79 24.52 -12.62
N ASN A 74 12.54 25.55 -13.43
CA ASN A 74 13.34 26.78 -13.42
C ASN A 74 13.21 27.58 -12.11
N LYS A 75 11.99 27.64 -11.53
CA LYS A 75 11.71 28.46 -10.34
C LYS A 75 12.05 27.75 -9.04
N MET A 76 11.72 26.46 -8.93
CA MET A 76 11.87 25.70 -7.69
C MET A 76 13.21 24.95 -7.61
N HIS A 77 13.82 24.68 -8.76
CA HIS A 77 15.06 23.90 -8.87
C HIS A 77 16.07 24.56 -9.84
N PRO A 78 16.42 25.84 -9.62
CA PRO A 78 17.28 26.59 -10.54
C PRO A 78 18.68 25.97 -10.71
N ASP A 79 19.15 25.25 -9.70
CA ASP A 79 20.43 24.52 -9.69
C ASP A 79 20.42 23.24 -10.56
N LYS A 80 19.23 22.78 -10.97
CA LYS A 80 19.03 21.57 -11.77
C LYS A 80 18.46 21.85 -13.17
N LYS A 81 18.20 23.11 -13.53
CA LYS A 81 17.55 23.49 -14.80
C LYS A 81 18.33 23.07 -16.05
N ASP A 82 19.66 23.05 -15.97
CA ASP A 82 20.55 22.75 -17.11
C ASP A 82 20.97 21.27 -17.15
N LYS A 83 20.34 20.41 -16.34
CA LYS A 83 20.62 18.98 -16.34
C LYS A 83 19.99 18.31 -17.56
N ASN A 84 20.69 17.31 -18.09
CA ASN A 84 20.25 16.56 -19.25
C ASN A 84 19.21 15.49 -18.88
N VAL A 85 18.61 14.87 -19.90
CA VAL A 85 17.62 13.79 -19.74
C VAL A 85 18.18 12.60 -18.95
N ALA A 86 19.45 12.23 -19.19
CA ALA A 86 20.09 11.09 -18.52
C ALA A 86 20.13 11.27 -16.99
N TYR A 87 20.40 12.50 -16.51
CA TYR A 87 20.34 12.82 -15.09
C TYR A 87 18.97 12.54 -14.47
N PHE A 88 17.89 12.92 -15.16
CA PHE A 88 16.53 12.69 -14.67
C PHE A 88 16.10 11.22 -14.76
N GLN A 89 16.56 10.49 -15.79
CA GLN A 89 16.35 9.04 -15.88
C GLN A 89 17.05 8.29 -14.74
N ASP A 90 18.27 8.70 -14.37
CA ASP A 90 18.96 8.11 -13.22
C ASP A 90 18.29 8.44 -11.90
N LEU A 91 17.71 9.64 -11.76
CA LEU A 91 16.87 10.00 -10.62
C LEU A 91 15.60 9.15 -10.54
N GLU A 92 14.91 8.93 -11.67
CA GLU A 92 13.73 8.07 -11.74
C GLU A 92 14.05 6.63 -11.31
N LYS A 93 15.15 6.06 -11.82
CA LYS A 93 15.60 4.72 -11.40
C LYS A 93 15.81 4.67 -9.89
N LYS A 94 16.53 5.65 -9.33
CA LYS A 94 16.76 5.75 -7.89
C LYS A 94 15.45 5.83 -7.11
N HIS A 95 14.52 6.67 -7.56
CA HIS A 95 13.20 6.82 -6.97
C HIS A 95 12.42 5.50 -6.96
N ASN A 96 12.45 4.75 -8.07
CA ASN A 96 11.73 3.48 -8.18
C ASN A 96 12.37 2.35 -7.35
N THR A 97 13.69 2.38 -7.18
CA THR A 97 14.44 1.43 -6.34
C THR A 97 14.36 1.75 -4.85
N GLN A 98 14.07 3.00 -4.47
CA GLN A 98 13.96 3.35 -3.06
C GLN A 98 12.69 2.71 -2.48
N PRO A 99 12.78 1.89 -1.41
CA PRO A 99 11.59 1.38 -0.77
C PRO A 99 10.86 2.56 -0.12
N SER A 100 9.68 2.89 -0.65
CA SER A 100 8.82 3.90 -0.04
C SER A 100 8.44 3.46 1.37
N VAL A 101 8.16 4.41 2.26
CA VAL A 101 7.66 4.12 3.61
C VAL A 101 6.47 3.15 3.57
N VAL A 102 5.57 3.31 2.61
CA VAL A 102 4.44 2.38 2.38
C VAL A 102 4.90 0.97 2.04
N LYS A 103 5.92 0.81 1.17
CA LYS A 103 6.51 -0.50 0.85
C LYS A 103 7.21 -1.11 2.07
N LEU A 104 7.86 -0.30 2.91
CA LEU A 104 8.49 -0.75 4.16
C LEU A 104 7.45 -1.23 5.17
N PHE A 105 6.38 -0.46 5.39
CA PHE A 105 5.26 -0.89 6.25
C PHE A 105 4.58 -2.15 5.70
N SER A 106 4.38 -2.24 4.39
CA SER A 106 3.80 -3.42 3.75
C SER A 106 4.71 -4.65 3.88
N ALA A 107 6.03 -4.48 3.74
CA ALA A 107 6.99 -5.56 3.93
C ALA A 107 7.05 -6.00 5.40
N ALA A 108 7.02 -5.06 6.35
CA ALA A 108 6.96 -5.35 7.78
C ALA A 108 5.66 -6.10 8.15
N ALA A 109 4.52 -5.66 7.62
CA ALA A 109 3.22 -6.32 7.82
C ALA A 109 3.19 -7.74 7.24
N LYS A 110 3.74 -7.95 6.04
CA LYS A 110 3.86 -9.30 5.44
C LYS A 110 4.76 -10.23 6.26
N GLN A 111 5.85 -9.70 6.80
CA GLN A 111 6.78 -10.46 7.64
C GLN A 111 6.14 -10.88 8.97
N ASP A 112 5.21 -10.08 9.49
CA ASP A 112 4.40 -10.42 10.66
C ASP A 112 3.37 -11.50 10.32
N ASP A 113 2.72 -11.39 9.16
CA ASP A 113 1.74 -12.35 8.64
C ASP A 113 2.36 -13.74 8.36
N ASP A 114 3.56 -13.80 7.77
CA ASP A 114 4.23 -15.07 7.47
C ASP A 114 4.57 -15.87 8.74
N GLY A 115 5.05 -15.19 9.78
CA GLY A 115 5.38 -15.82 11.07
C GLY A 115 4.13 -16.27 11.83
N LEU A 116 3.08 -15.46 11.81
CA LEU A 116 1.74 -15.77 12.33
C LEU A 116 1.15 -17.01 11.64
N ARG A 117 1.21 -17.05 10.31
CA ARG A 117 0.76 -18.17 9.48
C ARG A 117 1.57 -19.44 9.73
N ALA A 118 2.90 -19.34 9.84
CA ALA A 118 3.75 -20.47 10.18
C ALA A 118 3.38 -21.06 11.55
N SER A 119 3.13 -20.22 12.55
CA SER A 119 2.67 -20.64 13.87
C SER A 119 1.34 -21.41 13.80
N TYR A 120 0.35 -20.92 13.06
CA TYR A 120 -0.93 -21.63 12.85
C TYR A 120 -0.74 -23.02 12.22
N ASN A 121 0.10 -23.12 11.18
CA ASN A 121 0.37 -24.39 10.52
C ASN A 121 1.07 -25.39 11.46
N ILE A 122 2.00 -24.92 12.30
CA ILE A 122 2.68 -25.76 13.28
C ILE A 122 1.69 -26.26 14.33
N PHE A 123 0.81 -25.39 14.86
CA PHE A 123 -0.23 -25.82 15.80
C PHE A 123 -1.21 -26.81 15.20
N LEU A 124 -1.63 -26.61 13.94
CA LEU A 124 -2.46 -27.56 13.23
C LEU A 124 -1.80 -28.95 13.15
N LEU A 125 -0.50 -29.02 12.85
CA LEU A 125 0.26 -30.27 12.82
C LEU A 125 0.34 -30.93 14.21
N ILE A 126 0.57 -30.14 15.27
CA ILE A 126 0.59 -30.63 16.67
C ILE A 126 -0.77 -31.26 17.01
N ALA A 127 -1.87 -30.54 16.72
CA ALA A 127 -3.23 -30.98 17.00
C ALA A 127 -3.59 -32.25 16.21
N GLN A 128 -3.27 -32.31 14.92
CA GLN A 128 -3.47 -33.50 14.07
C GLN A 128 -2.71 -34.73 14.57
N LYS A 129 -1.58 -34.53 15.27
CA LYS A 129 -0.79 -35.61 15.87
C LYS A 129 -1.15 -35.88 17.34
N GLY A 130 -2.18 -35.22 17.87
CA GLY A 130 -2.63 -35.37 19.26
C GLY A 130 -1.56 -35.02 20.28
N LYS A 131 -0.65 -34.10 19.96
CA LYS A 131 0.45 -33.69 20.84
C LYS A 131 0.00 -32.54 21.74
N PRO A 132 0.57 -32.43 22.96
CA PRO A 132 0.26 -31.32 23.85
C PRO A 132 0.77 -30.00 23.25
N HIS A 133 0.07 -28.90 23.54
CA HIS A 133 0.36 -27.58 22.95
C HIS A 133 1.73 -27.01 23.38
N ASN A 134 2.25 -27.43 24.55
CA ASN A 134 3.57 -27.06 25.06
C ASN A 134 4.74 -27.55 24.19
N ILE A 135 4.51 -28.53 23.31
CA ILE A 135 5.57 -29.09 22.44
C ILE A 135 6.15 -28.04 21.49
N GLY A 136 5.37 -27.00 21.18
CA GLY A 136 5.80 -25.83 20.42
C GLY A 136 6.99 -25.13 21.08
N GLU A 137 6.85 -24.83 22.37
CA GLU A 137 7.87 -24.13 23.16
C GLU A 137 9.01 -25.06 23.62
N GLU A 138 8.69 -26.28 24.05
CA GLU A 138 9.66 -27.21 24.64
C GLU A 138 10.60 -27.87 23.61
N LEU A 139 10.15 -28.06 22.36
CA LEU A 139 10.91 -28.83 21.36
C LEU A 139 11.01 -28.11 20.02
N ILE A 140 9.92 -27.57 19.50
CA ILE A 140 9.91 -27.02 18.14
C ILE A 140 10.71 -25.72 18.05
N LEU A 141 10.56 -24.80 19.01
CA LEU A 141 11.36 -23.57 19.05
C LEU A 141 12.87 -23.86 19.18
N PRO A 142 13.34 -24.73 20.11
CA PRO A 142 14.74 -25.16 20.16
C PRO A 142 15.24 -25.78 18.85
N ALA A 143 14.44 -26.64 18.20
CA ALA A 143 14.82 -27.26 16.94
C ALA A 143 14.95 -26.24 15.80
N ILE A 144 14.03 -25.27 15.71
CA ILE A 144 14.11 -24.18 14.74
C ILE A 144 15.36 -23.33 15.00
N ASN A 145 15.66 -23.03 16.27
CA ASN A 145 16.86 -22.30 16.65
C ASN A 145 18.12 -23.01 16.15
N GLU A 146 18.25 -24.30 16.47
CA GLU A 146 19.41 -25.12 16.09
C GLU A 146 19.62 -25.13 14.58
N VAL A 147 18.55 -25.31 13.78
CA VAL A 147 18.66 -25.31 12.31
C VAL A 147 19.10 -23.95 11.79
N ILE A 148 18.56 -22.85 12.31
CA ILE A 148 18.93 -21.50 11.85
C ILE A 148 20.39 -21.16 12.21
N THR A 149 20.84 -21.53 13.41
CA THR A 149 22.20 -21.23 13.86
C THR A 149 23.24 -22.13 13.20
N THR A 150 22.96 -23.43 13.06
CA THR A 150 23.94 -24.41 12.55
C THR A 150 23.94 -24.58 11.05
N VAL A 151 22.76 -24.62 10.40
CA VAL A 151 22.65 -24.86 8.95
C VAL A 151 22.70 -23.55 8.18
N LEU A 152 21.99 -22.53 8.67
CA LEU A 152 21.89 -21.25 7.96
C LEU A 152 22.91 -20.21 8.43
N HIS A 153 23.63 -20.48 9.53
CA HIS A 153 24.60 -19.57 10.14
C HIS A 153 24.06 -18.15 10.34
N LYS A 154 22.79 -18.04 10.77
CA LYS A 154 22.09 -16.77 10.99
C LYS A 154 21.70 -16.61 12.46
N PRO A 155 21.57 -15.37 12.94
CA PRO A 155 20.98 -15.12 14.26
C PRO A 155 19.49 -15.53 14.23
N ALA A 156 19.11 -16.45 15.11
CA ALA A 156 17.75 -17.00 15.13
C ALA A 156 16.73 -16.15 15.91
N ALA A 157 17.20 -15.25 16.79
CA ALA A 157 16.35 -14.50 17.72
C ALA A 157 15.21 -13.74 17.02
N ASP A 158 15.52 -13.04 15.91
CA ASP A 158 14.53 -12.26 15.17
C ASP A 158 13.50 -13.12 14.43
N ILE A 159 13.87 -14.33 14.02
CA ILE A 159 12.98 -15.27 13.33
C ILE A 159 12.08 -15.97 14.35
N ILE A 160 12.65 -16.43 15.46
CA ILE A 160 11.93 -17.08 16.56
C ILE A 160 10.86 -16.15 17.13
N ARG A 161 11.19 -14.87 17.33
CA ARG A 161 10.22 -13.87 17.84
C ARG A 161 9.01 -13.68 16.92
N LYS A 162 9.17 -13.88 15.62
CA LYS A 162 8.08 -13.76 14.63
C LYS A 162 7.16 -14.98 14.60
N ILE A 163 7.58 -16.12 15.14
CA ILE A 163 6.77 -17.35 15.15
C ILE A 163 6.32 -17.59 16.60
N PRO A 164 5.20 -16.97 17.04
CA PRO A 164 4.72 -17.11 18.40
C PRO A 164 4.20 -18.53 18.63
N LEU A 165 5.04 -19.38 19.22
CA LEU A 165 4.71 -20.75 19.65
C LEU A 165 4.70 -20.90 21.18
N SER A 166 4.89 -19.80 21.93
CA SER A 166 4.85 -19.84 23.40
C SER A 166 3.43 -20.09 23.90
N ASN A 167 3.32 -20.75 25.05
CA ASN A 167 2.06 -21.09 25.71
C ASN A 167 1.14 -19.87 25.92
N ASN A 168 1.68 -18.67 26.16
CA ASN A 168 0.89 -17.44 26.30
C ASN A 168 0.21 -16.99 25.00
N SER A 169 0.76 -17.37 23.84
CA SER A 169 0.18 -17.10 22.52
C SER A 169 -0.88 -18.14 22.14
N VAL A 170 -0.85 -19.33 22.74
CA VAL A 170 -1.82 -20.41 22.51
C VAL A 170 -3.17 -20.05 23.12
N GLN A 171 -3.19 -19.61 24.38
CA GLN A 171 -4.43 -19.24 25.06
C GLN A 171 -5.20 -18.17 24.27
N ARG A 172 -4.50 -17.08 23.91
CA ARG A 172 -5.09 -16.00 23.09
C ARG A 172 -5.66 -16.47 21.76
N ARG A 173 -5.02 -17.43 21.09
CA ARG A 173 -5.50 -17.96 19.80
C ARG A 173 -6.67 -18.93 19.96
N ILE A 174 -6.68 -19.73 21.02
CA ILE A 174 -7.83 -20.57 21.35
C ILE A 174 -9.04 -19.69 21.61
N ASP A 175 -8.86 -18.60 22.37
CA ASP A 175 -9.92 -17.62 22.63
C ASP A 175 -10.40 -16.95 21.33
N GLU A 176 -9.48 -16.47 20.47
CA GLU A 176 -9.81 -15.86 19.16
C GLU A 176 -10.47 -16.85 18.16
N MET A 177 -10.08 -18.14 18.17
CA MET A 177 -10.71 -19.17 17.33
C MET A 177 -12.08 -19.60 17.86
N ALA A 178 -12.28 -19.61 19.19
CA ALA A 178 -13.55 -19.90 19.82
C ALA A 178 -14.58 -18.79 19.55
N GLU A 179 -14.16 -17.53 19.56
CA GLU A 179 -15.01 -16.37 19.22
C GLU A 179 -15.52 -16.39 17.76
N ASN A 180 -14.81 -17.07 16.84
CA ASN A 180 -15.20 -17.17 15.43
C ASN A 180 -16.15 -18.34 15.10
N ILE A 181 -16.55 -19.13 16.11
CA ILE A 181 -17.49 -20.27 15.95
C ILE A 181 -18.91 -19.88 16.40
N GLU A 182 -19.09 -18.73 17.04
CA GLU A 182 -20.40 -18.18 17.43
C GLU A 182 -20.94 -17.18 16.39
N GLU A 183 -21.31 -17.65 15.20
CA GLU A 183 -22.30 -17.01 14.32
C GLU A 183 -23.10 -18.04 13.51
#